data_AF-A0A821RNN7-F1
#
_entry.id   AF-A0A821RNN7-F1
#
_cell.length_a   1.000
_cell.length_b   1.000
_cell.length_c   1.000
_cell.angle_alpha   90.00
_cell.angle_beta   90.00
_cell.angle_gamma   90.00
#
_symmetry.space_group_name_H-M   'P 1'
#
loop_
_entity.id
_entity.type
_entity.pdbx_description
1 polymer ?
#
loop_
_entity_poly.entity_id
_entity_poly.type
_entity_poly.pdbx_seq_one_letter_code
_entity_poly.pdbx_strand_id
1 'polypeptide(L)'
;MRQYVSSTSIMANEDIIYYLMNEDDVLKEITKIVKEINEVLGLSSVTIARLLLNYFHWDKDTLTDRYWEDPDKLLRVLNVANPNLSSTDDYNPLSPPSNIEQDPLSKSTNRGLVTCKTCYLDKPLNEFYSLSCHHQHCLTCWRLYLESKISQGGNGQF
;
A
#
# COMPACT_ATOMS: atom_id res chain seq x y z
N MET A 1 22.29 27.41 3.26
CA MET A 1 21.30 28.48 3.01
C MET A 1 20.80 28.32 1.57
N ARG A 2 19.73 27.57 1.35
CA ARG A 2 19.03 27.52 0.06
C ARG A 2 17.54 27.60 0.35
N GLN A 3 17.06 28.83 0.42
CA GLN A 3 15.65 29.11 0.23
C GLN A 3 15.40 28.95 -1.27
N TYR A 4 14.64 27.93 -1.65
CA TYR A 4 14.05 27.86 -2.97
C TYR A 4 12.54 27.75 -2.78
N VAL A 5 11.92 28.93 -2.65
CA VAL A 5 10.48 29.10 -2.85
C VAL A 5 10.40 29.79 -4.19
N SER A 6 10.13 29.06 -5.26
CA SER A 6 9.92 29.66 -6.59
C SER A 6 8.50 29.38 -7.04
N SER A 7 7.59 30.18 -6.50
CA SER A 7 6.22 30.31 -6.99
C SER A 7 6.25 31.14 -8.27
N THR A 8 6.55 30.52 -9.40
CA THR A 8 6.53 31.23 -10.69
C THR A 8 5.08 31.30 -11.19
N SER A 9 4.48 32.49 -11.03
CA SER A 9 3.16 32.83 -11.58
C SER A 9 3.28 33.07 -13.08
N ILE A 10 2.45 32.37 -13.87
CA ILE A 10 2.33 32.60 -15.32
C ILE A 10 1.06 33.42 -15.53
N MET A 11 1.21 34.67 -15.98
CA MET A 11 0.07 35.53 -16.30
C MET A 11 -0.39 35.29 -17.74
N ALA A 12 -1.67 34.94 -17.93
CA ALA A 12 -2.33 34.98 -19.23
C ALA A 12 -3.78 35.44 -19.07
N ASN A 13 -4.07 36.65 -19.59
CA ASN A 13 -5.32 37.40 -19.53
C ASN A 13 -5.83 37.71 -18.10
N GLU A 14 -6.37 38.92 -17.93
CA GLU A 14 -6.65 39.54 -16.62
C GLU A 14 -7.46 38.60 -15.70
N ASP A 15 -6.87 38.32 -14.53
CA ASP A 15 -7.42 37.64 -13.34
C ASP A 15 -7.29 36.11 -13.17
N ILE A 16 -6.45 35.39 -13.93
CA ILE A 16 -6.16 33.97 -13.61
C ILE A 16 -4.67 33.75 -13.34
N ILE A 17 -4.34 33.43 -12.08
CA ILE A 17 -2.99 33.05 -11.63
C ILE A 17 -2.87 31.53 -11.65
N TYR A 18 -1.91 31.02 -12.41
CA TYR A 18 -1.55 29.60 -12.41
C TYR A 18 -0.31 29.38 -11.55
N TYR A 19 -0.30 28.26 -10.83
CA TYR A 19 0.86 27.79 -10.08
C TYR A 19 1.36 26.48 -10.70
N LEU A 20 2.63 26.46 -11.10
CA LEU A 20 3.28 25.24 -11.54
C LEU A 20 3.71 24.44 -10.32
N MET A 21 3.26 23.19 -10.23
CA MET A 21 3.70 22.24 -9.21
C MET A 21 4.53 21.15 -9.88
N ASN A 22 5.67 20.79 -9.28
CA ASN A 22 6.42 19.61 -9.67
C ASN A 22 5.83 18.36 -8.97
N GLU A 23 6.34 17.19 -9.35
CA GLU A 23 5.89 15.90 -8.79
C GLU A 23 6.01 15.85 -7.26
N ASP A 24 7.13 16.31 -6.69
CA ASP A 24 7.35 16.31 -5.24
C ASP A 24 6.33 17.19 -4.51
N ASP A 25 5.98 18.34 -5.07
CA ASP A 25 5.02 19.26 -4.47
C ASP A 25 3.60 18.69 -4.51
N VAL A 26 3.23 18.01 -5.60
CA VAL A 26 1.97 17.27 -5.70
C VAL A 26 1.93 16.11 -4.69
N LEU A 27 3.00 15.33 -4.58
CA LEU A 27 3.09 14.22 -3.63
C LEU A 27 3.03 14.70 -2.17
N LYS A 28 3.61 15.86 -1.86
CA LYS A 28 3.48 16.48 -0.53
C LYS A 28 2.04 16.86 -0.22
N GLU A 29 1.34 17.49 -1.16
CA GLU A 29 -0.06 17.88 -0.92
C GLU A 29 -0.97 16.65 -0.79
N ILE A 30 -0.78 15.64 -1.65
CA ILE A 30 -1.45 14.33 -1.51
C ILE A 30 -1.19 13.74 -0.12
N THR A 31 0.07 13.68 0.30
CA THR A 31 0.45 13.07 1.60
C THR A 31 -0.18 13.83 2.76
N LYS A 32 -0.23 15.16 2.68
CA LYS A 32 -0.88 16.01 3.68
C LYS A 32 -2.37 15.72 3.78
N ILE A 33 -3.09 15.69 2.66
CA ILE A 33 -4.53 15.39 2.62
C ILE A 33 -4.81 13.98 3.17
N VAL A 34 -4.00 12.99 2.76
CA VAL A 34 -4.16 11.61 3.24
C VAL A 34 -3.92 11.51 4.74
N LYS A 35 -2.92 12.22 5.29
CA LYS A 35 -2.66 12.23 6.74
C LYS A 35 -3.79 12.87 7.52
N GLU A 36 -4.33 14.00 7.03
CA GLU A 36 -5.48 14.68 7.63
C GLU A 36 -6.66 13.69 7.76
N ILE A 37 -7.02 13.01 6.68
CA ILE A 37 -8.10 12.00 6.71
C ILE A 37 -7.77 10.82 7.60
N ASN A 38 -6.52 10.33 7.59
CA ASN A 38 -6.11 9.23 8.45
C ASN A 38 -6.27 9.57 9.94
N GLU A 39 -5.96 10.81 10.32
CA GLU A 39 -6.13 11.33 11.69
C GLU A 39 -7.60 11.47 12.06
N VAL A 40 -8.43 12.07 11.17
CA VAL A 40 -9.88 12.24 11.38
C VAL A 40 -10.59 10.89 11.56
N LEU A 41 -10.23 9.88 10.75
CA LEU A 41 -10.84 8.56 10.80
C LEU A 41 -10.21 7.60 11.82
N GLY A 42 -9.09 7.97 12.44
CA GLY A 42 -8.37 7.14 13.41
C GLY A 42 -7.92 5.79 12.84
N LEU A 43 -7.38 5.79 11.62
CA LEU A 43 -6.92 4.57 10.95
C LEU A 43 -5.47 4.23 11.32
N SER A 44 -5.18 2.94 11.52
CA SER A 44 -3.81 2.46 11.76
C SER A 44 -2.91 2.47 10.50
N SER A 45 -3.48 2.66 9.31
CA SER A 45 -2.76 2.62 8.03
C SER A 45 -3.16 3.76 7.09
N VAL A 46 -2.18 4.64 6.81
CA VAL A 46 -2.27 5.77 5.87
C VAL A 46 -2.60 5.31 4.44
N THR A 47 -2.23 4.08 4.07
CA THR A 47 -2.55 3.50 2.76
C THR A 47 -4.06 3.31 2.58
N ILE A 48 -4.78 2.95 3.65
CA ILE A 48 -6.23 2.75 3.61
C ILE A 48 -6.94 4.10 3.45
N ALA A 49 -6.50 5.13 4.18
CA ALA A 49 -6.98 6.50 3.99
C ALA A 49 -6.84 6.96 2.53
N ARG A 50 -5.69 6.69 1.89
CA ARG A 50 -5.46 7.03 0.47
C ARG A 50 -6.38 6.26 -0.47
N LEU A 51 -6.64 4.97 -0.21
CA LEU A 51 -7.55 4.17 -1.03
C LEU A 51 -8.99 4.66 -0.92
N LEU A 52 -9.46 4.95 0.29
CA LEU A 52 -10.77 5.53 0.55
C LEU A 52 -10.93 6.86 -0.20
N LEU A 53 -9.94 7.76 -0.07
CA LEU A 53 -9.92 9.03 -0.80
C LEU A 53 -10.03 8.82 -2.30
N ASN A 54 -9.28 7.86 -2.86
CA ASN A 54 -9.35 7.56 -4.28
C ASN A 54 -10.74 7.04 -4.71
N TYR A 55 -11.38 6.20 -3.89
CA TYR A 55 -12.73 5.68 -4.16
C TYR A 55 -13.79 6.80 -4.17
N PHE A 56 -13.67 7.77 -3.27
CA PHE A 56 -14.56 8.94 -3.22
C PHE A 56 -14.10 10.10 -4.11
N HIS A 57 -13.21 9.85 -5.08
CA HIS A 57 -12.70 10.88 -5.99
C HIS A 57 -12.13 12.12 -5.28
N TRP A 58 -11.51 11.90 -4.12
CA TRP A 58 -10.93 12.92 -3.24
C TRP A 58 -11.93 13.86 -2.56
N ASP A 59 -13.21 13.50 -2.52
CA ASP A 59 -14.23 14.18 -1.71
C ASP A 59 -14.10 13.77 -0.23
N LYS A 60 -13.56 14.69 0.59
CA LYS A 60 -13.33 14.47 2.01
C LYS A 60 -14.62 14.35 2.82
N ASP A 61 -15.62 15.15 2.48
CA ASP A 61 -16.85 15.26 3.28
C ASP A 61 -17.70 14.01 3.06
N THR A 62 -17.92 13.64 1.78
CA THR A 62 -18.66 12.41 1.44
C THR A 62 -17.97 11.17 2.00
N LEU A 63 -16.64 11.09 1.92
CA LEU A 63 -15.88 9.98 2.50
C LEU A 63 -16.13 9.85 4.00
N THR A 64 -16.03 10.97 4.72
CA THR A 64 -16.09 10.98 6.19
C THR A 64 -17.50 10.60 6.67
N ASP A 65 -18.53 11.17 6.05
CA ASP A 65 -19.93 10.84 6.34
C ASP A 65 -20.20 9.34 6.11
N ARG A 66 -19.81 8.81 4.94
CA ARG A 66 -20.03 7.40 4.59
C ARG A 66 -19.23 6.44 5.46
N TYR A 67 -18.02 6.81 5.84
CA TYR A 67 -17.21 5.99 6.73
C TYR A 67 -17.83 5.91 8.12
N TRP A 68 -18.37 7.01 8.66
CA TRP A 68 -19.03 6.99 9.98
C TRP A 68 -20.41 6.30 9.98
N GLU A 69 -21.08 6.18 8.83
CA GLU A 69 -22.29 5.38 8.69
C GLU A 69 -22.01 3.88 8.88
N ASP A 70 -21.07 3.32 8.10
CA ASP A 70 -20.73 1.88 8.13
C ASP A 70 -19.30 1.63 7.61
N PRO A 71 -18.28 1.67 8.50
CA PRO A 71 -16.89 1.45 8.11
C PRO A 71 -16.65 0.07 7.49
N ASP A 72 -17.26 -0.98 8.05
CA ASP A 72 -16.97 -2.36 7.67
C ASP A 72 -17.51 -2.69 6.29
N LYS A 73 -18.71 -2.21 5.94
CA LYS A 73 -19.25 -2.35 4.60
C LYS A 73 -18.37 -1.68 3.56
N LEU A 74 -17.89 -0.48 3.85
CA LEU A 74 -17.04 0.29 2.95
C LEU A 74 -15.69 -0.40 2.71
N LEU A 75 -15.06 -0.89 3.78
CA LEU A 75 -13.79 -1.61 3.68
C LEU A 75 -13.91 -2.95 2.95
N ARG A 76 -15.05 -3.65 3.10
CA ARG A 76 -15.37 -4.87 2.34
C ARG A 76 -15.50 -4.60 0.84
N VAL A 77 -16.18 -3.51 0.45
CA VAL A 77 -16.31 -3.10 -0.96
C VAL A 77 -14.95 -2.82 -1.59
N LEU A 78 -14.01 -2.31 -0.81
CA LEU A 78 -12.64 -2.04 -1.25
C LEU A 78 -11.70 -3.25 -1.16
N ASN A 79 -12.20 -4.40 -0.70
CA ASN A 79 -11.40 -5.61 -0.46
C ASN A 79 -10.20 -5.36 0.47
N VAL A 80 -10.36 -4.51 1.48
CA VAL A 80 -9.31 -4.18 2.45
C VAL A 80 -9.69 -4.68 3.84
N ALA A 81 -8.72 -5.25 4.54
CA ALA A 81 -8.88 -5.66 5.94
C ALA A 81 -9.07 -4.44 6.85
N ASN A 82 -9.92 -4.57 7.88
CA ASN A 82 -10.15 -3.48 8.81
C ASN A 82 -8.85 -3.17 9.61
N PRO A 83 -8.29 -1.96 9.48
CA PRO A 83 -7.02 -1.61 10.13
C PRO A 83 -7.07 -1.60 11.66
N ASN A 84 -8.27 -1.43 12.23
CA ASN A 84 -8.47 -1.27 13.67
C ASN A 84 -8.85 -2.59 14.35
N LEU A 85 -9.18 -3.61 13.55
CA LEU A 85 -9.32 -4.98 14.03
C LEU A 85 -7.97 -5.67 13.89
N SER A 86 -7.23 -5.74 15.00
CA SER A 86 -6.14 -6.72 15.12
C SER A 86 -6.74 -8.10 14.87
N SER A 87 -6.13 -8.89 13.99
CA SER A 87 -6.55 -10.25 13.65
C SER A 87 -6.66 -11.12 14.90
N THR A 88 -7.82 -11.12 15.56
CA THR A 88 -8.16 -12.07 16.62
C THR A 88 -9.39 -12.90 16.31
N ASP A 89 -10.28 -12.50 15.40
CA ASP A 89 -11.53 -13.25 15.22
C ASP A 89 -11.91 -13.42 13.74
N ASP A 90 -11.81 -14.68 13.30
CA ASP A 90 -12.75 -15.36 12.39
C ASP A 90 -13.05 -14.78 11.00
N TYR A 91 -12.03 -14.33 10.26
CA TYR A 91 -12.13 -14.29 8.79
C TYR A 91 -10.96 -15.01 8.13
N ASN A 92 -11.21 -16.27 7.74
CA ASN A 92 -10.27 -17.08 6.98
C ASN A 92 -10.87 -17.49 5.62
N PRO A 93 -10.76 -16.67 4.57
CA PRO A 93 -11.18 -17.08 3.22
C PRO A 93 -10.18 -18.04 2.56
N LEU A 94 -9.02 -18.24 3.18
CA LEU A 94 -7.95 -19.09 2.68
C LEU A 94 -7.32 -19.79 3.86
N SER A 95 -8.06 -20.71 4.49
CA SER A 95 -7.43 -21.73 5.32
C SER A 95 -6.29 -22.31 4.48
N PRO A 96 -5.02 -22.11 4.88
CA PRO A 96 -3.98 -22.95 4.31
C PRO A 96 -4.41 -24.38 4.63
N PRO A 97 -4.29 -25.34 3.69
CA PRO A 97 -4.57 -26.72 4.03
C PRO A 97 -3.80 -27.03 5.31
N SER A 98 -4.50 -27.58 6.30
CA SER A 98 -4.02 -27.95 7.63
C SER A 98 -2.99 -29.08 7.60
N ASN A 99 -2.24 -29.18 6.50
CA ASN A 99 -1.03 -29.94 6.37
C ASN A 99 0.12 -28.96 6.56
N ILE A 100 0.45 -28.71 7.83
CA ILE A 100 1.85 -28.59 8.21
C ILE A 100 2.46 -29.98 7.97
N GLU A 101 2.52 -30.41 6.71
CA GLU A 101 3.65 -31.18 6.27
C GLU A 101 4.80 -30.19 6.39
N GLN A 102 5.52 -30.32 7.50
CA GLN A 102 6.86 -29.79 7.61
C GLN A 102 7.58 -30.27 6.36
N ASP A 103 7.66 -29.38 5.36
CA ASP A 103 8.38 -29.67 4.13
C ASP A 103 9.77 -30.15 4.57
N PRO A 104 10.19 -31.39 4.21
CA PRO A 104 11.46 -31.96 4.65
C PRO A 104 12.68 -31.15 4.19
N LEU A 105 12.47 -30.07 3.42
CA LEU A 105 13.48 -29.13 2.97
C LEU A 105 13.70 -27.92 3.88
N SER A 106 13.19 -27.95 5.12
CA SER A 106 13.81 -27.18 6.23
C SER A 106 15.13 -27.80 6.72
N LYS A 107 15.69 -28.77 5.97
CA LYS A 107 17.08 -29.17 6.11
C LYS A 107 17.99 -28.04 5.65
N SER A 108 18.24 -27.14 6.59
CA SER A 108 19.45 -26.35 6.73
C SER A 108 20.64 -27.03 6.04
N THR A 109 20.94 -26.64 4.80
CA THR A 109 22.23 -26.92 4.18
C THR A 109 23.24 -25.95 4.77
N ASN A 110 23.59 -26.08 6.06
CA ASN A 110 24.81 -25.59 6.76
C ASN A 110 25.45 -24.22 6.35
N ARG A 111 24.76 -23.34 5.61
CA ARG A 111 25.33 -22.17 4.91
C ARG A 111 24.44 -20.92 4.98
N GLY A 112 23.39 -20.90 5.81
CA GLY A 112 22.56 -19.70 6.02
C GLY A 112 21.77 -19.24 4.79
N LEU A 113 21.51 -20.14 3.84
CA LEU A 113 20.73 -19.87 2.63
C LEU A 113 19.30 -20.40 2.77
N VAL A 114 18.35 -19.68 2.18
CA VAL A 114 16.92 -19.98 2.08
C VAL A 114 16.51 -19.97 0.61
N THR A 115 15.71 -20.94 0.19
CA THR A 115 15.22 -21.06 -1.19
C THR A 115 14.01 -20.15 -1.44
N CYS A 116 14.07 -19.33 -2.49
CA CYS A 116 12.93 -18.50 -2.89
C CYS A 116 11.84 -19.31 -3.60
N LYS A 117 10.58 -19.19 -3.16
CA LYS A 117 9.44 -19.94 -3.75
C LYS A 117 8.96 -19.43 -5.14
N THR A 118 9.52 -18.33 -5.64
CA THR A 118 9.17 -17.77 -6.96
C THR A 118 10.19 -18.13 -8.02
N CYS A 119 11.48 -17.97 -7.73
CA CYS A 119 12.56 -18.26 -8.69
C CYS A 119 13.32 -19.56 -8.39
N TYR A 120 13.06 -20.21 -7.25
CA TYR A 120 13.70 -21.45 -6.81
C TYR A 120 15.22 -21.37 -6.66
N LEU A 121 15.75 -20.17 -6.38
CA LEU A 121 17.17 -19.93 -6.11
C LEU A 121 17.43 -19.79 -4.60
N ASP A 122 18.54 -20.34 -4.14
CA ASP A 122 19.03 -20.23 -2.76
C ASP A 122 19.73 -18.89 -2.53
N LYS A 123 19.31 -18.17 -1.49
CA LYS A 123 19.79 -16.81 -1.18
C LYS A 123 19.89 -16.58 0.33
N PRO A 124 20.73 -15.65 0.81
CA PRO A 124 20.76 -15.28 2.22
C PRO A 124 19.41 -14.70 2.69
N LEU A 125 19.04 -14.93 3.96
CA LEU A 125 17.76 -14.47 4.51
C LEU A 125 17.58 -12.94 4.45
N ASN A 126 18.66 -12.16 4.52
CA ASN A 126 18.60 -10.69 4.40
C ASN A 126 18.24 -10.20 2.98
N GLU A 127 18.21 -11.09 1.99
CA GLU A 127 17.69 -10.80 0.65
C GLU A 127 16.20 -11.14 0.50
N PHE A 128 15.46 -11.37 1.59
CA PHE A 128 14.03 -11.65 1.57
C PHE A 128 13.23 -10.54 2.24
N TYR A 129 11.99 -10.38 1.77
CA TYR A 129 10.99 -9.50 2.37
C TYR A 129 9.65 -10.22 2.45
N SER A 130 8.88 -9.96 3.51
CA SER A 130 7.50 -10.45 3.69
C SER A 130 6.56 -9.32 4.06
N LEU A 131 5.33 -9.43 3.57
CA LEU A 131 4.21 -8.61 4.01
C LEU A 131 3.63 -9.17 5.32
N SER A 132 2.54 -8.56 5.82
CA SER A 132 1.82 -9.01 7.01
C SER A 132 1.29 -10.45 6.93
N CYS A 133 1.14 -11.00 5.72
CA CYS A 133 0.79 -12.41 5.49
C CYS A 133 1.98 -13.38 5.64
N HIS A 134 3.17 -12.89 5.99
CA HIS A 134 4.40 -13.66 6.24
C HIS A 134 4.95 -14.48 5.05
N HIS A 135 4.37 -14.37 3.86
CA HIS A 135 4.95 -14.96 2.65
C HIS A 135 6.24 -14.23 2.25
N GLN A 136 7.34 -14.99 2.22
CA GLN A 136 8.68 -14.47 1.95
C GLN A 136 9.12 -14.79 0.52
N HIS A 137 9.58 -13.76 -0.18
CA HIS A 137 10.19 -13.87 -1.50
C HIS A 137 11.47 -13.03 -1.55
N CYS A 138 12.40 -13.40 -2.43
CA CYS A 138 13.64 -12.63 -2.54
C CYS A 138 13.39 -11.24 -3.13
N LEU A 139 14.22 -10.26 -2.78
CA LEU A 139 14.10 -8.86 -3.20
C LEU A 139 14.10 -8.71 -4.73
N THR A 140 14.81 -9.57 -5.45
CA THR A 140 14.79 -9.61 -6.91
C THR A 140 13.39 -9.95 -7.45
N CYS A 141 12.74 -10.97 -6.90
CA CYS A 141 11.38 -11.35 -7.30
C CYS A 141 10.36 -10.27 -6.94
N TRP A 142 10.49 -9.65 -5.77
CA TRP A 142 9.63 -8.51 -5.39
C TRP A 142 9.77 -7.35 -6.36
N ARG A 143 11.00 -6.96 -6.73
CA ARG A 143 11.24 -5.88 -7.69
C ARG A 143 10.57 -6.16 -9.02
N LEU A 144 10.82 -7.34 -9.61
CA LEU A 144 10.24 -7.72 -10.89
C LEU A 144 8.71 -7.76 -10.85
N TYR A 145 8.13 -8.27 -9.76
CA TYR A 145 6.69 -8.29 -9.57
C TYR A 145 6.10 -6.87 -9.53
N LEU A 146 6.67 -5.99 -8.70
CA LEU A 146 6.19 -4.62 -8.55
C LEU A 146 6.35 -3.82 -9.85
N GLU A 147 7.52 -3.89 -10.50
CA GLU A 147 7.76 -3.24 -11.79
C GLU A 147 6.77 -3.71 -12.86
N SER A 148 6.52 -5.02 -12.95
CA SER A 148 5.54 -5.60 -13.86
C SER A 148 4.12 -5.11 -13.57
N LYS A 149 3.69 -5.12 -12.30
CA LYS A 149 2.33 -4.71 -11.91
C LYS A 149 2.09 -3.22 -12.10
N ILE A 150 3.11 -2.38 -11.89
CA ILE A 150 3.02 -0.93 -12.14
C ILE A 150 3.02 -0.66 -13.65
N SER A 151 3.92 -1.29 -14.41
CA SER A 151 4.09 -1.00 -15.85
C SER A 151 2.92 -1.51 -16.70
N GLN A 152 2.29 -2.63 -16.32
CA GLN A 152 1.18 -3.22 -17.07
C GLN A 152 -0.20 -2.61 -16.71
N GLY A 153 -0.23 -1.50 -15.97
CA GLY A 153 -1.46 -0.78 -15.67
C GLY A 153 -2.31 -1.41 -14.56
N GLY A 154 -1.69 -2.08 -13.58
CA GLY A 154 -2.31 -2.41 -12.30
C GLY A 154 -3.69 -3.08 -12.39
N ASN A 155 -3.83 -4.18 -13.13
CA ASN A 155 -5.04 -4.99 -13.07
C ASN A 155 -5.15 -5.61 -11.68
N GLY A 156 -5.85 -4.93 -10.77
CA GLY A 156 -6.17 -5.36 -9.41
C GLY A 156 -7.20 -6.49 -9.38
N GLN A 157 -6.99 -7.54 -10.17
CA GLN A 157 -7.81 -8.75 -10.09
C GLN A 157 -7.21 -9.70 -9.06
N PHE A 158 -7.79 -9.65 -7.86
CA PHE A 158 -7.97 -10.79 -6.97
C PHE A 158 -9.40 -10.74 -6.44
#